data_AF-A0AAD9XBE1-F1
#
_entry.id   AF-A0AAD9XBE1-F1
#
_cell.length_a   1.000
_cell.length_b   1.000
_cell.length_c   1.000
_cell.angle_alpha   90.00
_cell.angle_beta   90.00
_cell.angle_gamma   90.00
#
_symmetry.space_group_name_H-M   'P 1'
#
loop_
_entity.id
_entity.type
_entity.pdbx_description
1 polymer ?
#
loop_
_entity_poly.entity_id
_entity_poly.type
_entity_poly.pdbx_seq_one_letter_code
_entity_poly.pdbx_strand_id
1 'polypeptide(L)'
;MSLDASLRGFRRCLHPVIVVDGTHLKVRFGGTMFVATAQDGNEQTYPIAFGYGDSKNNLSWEWFLDCLKGAIGHIDDLVFIYSYHASIEAGISKVFHYATHTICCWHFSENIKELYHRKDVAAIMDKAA
;
A
#
# COMPACT_ATOMS: atom_id res chain seq x y z
N MET A 1 6.84 6.55 10.59
CA MET A 1 7.59 5.78 11.62
C MET A 1 7.77 4.36 11.11
N SER A 2 8.97 3.76 11.21
CA SER A 2 9.25 2.38 10.78
C SER A 2 9.48 1.44 11.96
N LEU A 3 9.12 0.17 11.79
CA LEU A 3 9.44 -0.89 12.76
C LEU A 3 10.79 -1.52 12.39
N ASP A 4 11.84 -1.19 13.15
CA ASP A 4 13.22 -1.58 12.81
C ASP A 4 13.41 -3.09 12.57
N ALA A 5 12.78 -3.94 13.39
CA ALA A 5 12.85 -5.39 13.21
C ALA A 5 12.22 -5.84 11.88
N SER A 6 11.00 -5.36 11.58
CA SER A 6 10.31 -5.65 10.32
C SER A 6 11.07 -5.11 9.12
N LEU A 7 11.64 -3.91 9.24
CA LEU A 7 12.42 -3.26 8.20
C LEU A 7 13.69 -4.03 7.87
N ARG A 8 14.40 -4.53 8.89
CA ARG A 8 15.56 -5.39 8.72
C ARG A 8 15.19 -6.73 8.08
N GLY A 9 14.06 -7.31 8.48
CA GLY A 9 13.52 -8.51 7.85
C GLY A 9 13.22 -8.28 6.36
N PHE A 10 12.48 -7.22 6.06
CA PHE A 10 12.14 -6.80 4.70
C PHE A 10 13.36 -6.68 3.80
N ARG A 11 14.37 -5.95 4.24
CA ARG A 11 15.60 -5.74 3.46
C ARG A 11 16.44 -6.98 3.20
N ARG A 12 16.29 -8.05 4.00
CA ARG A 12 17.18 -9.21 3.97
C ARG A 12 16.53 -10.48 3.43
N CYS A 13 15.23 -10.65 3.70
CA CYS A 13 14.59 -11.96 3.61
C CYS A 13 13.24 -11.95 2.91
N LEU A 14 12.65 -10.78 2.67
CA LEU A 14 11.32 -10.70 2.06
C LEU A 14 11.43 -10.36 0.58
N HIS A 15 10.41 -10.77 -0.18
CA HIS A 15 10.23 -10.28 -1.54
C HIS A 15 10.09 -8.75 -1.52
N PRO A 16 10.62 -8.04 -2.54
CA PRO A 16 10.55 -6.58 -2.62
C PRO A 16 9.13 -6.13 -3.04
N VAL A 17 8.11 -6.55 -2.29
CA VAL A 17 6.71 -6.21 -2.50
C VAL A 17 6.18 -5.51 -1.26
N ILE A 18 5.68 -4.28 -1.44
CA ILE A 18 5.06 -3.50 -0.38
C ILE A 18 3.60 -3.27 -0.73
N VAL A 19 2.71 -3.63 0.21
CA VAL A 19 1.30 -3.26 0.13
C VAL A 19 1.10 -1.98 0.93
N VAL A 20 0.47 -0.97 0.34
CA VAL A 20 0.10 0.27 1.03
C VAL A 20 -1.39 0.50 1.01
N ASP A 21 -1.92 0.97 2.13
CA ASP A 21 -3.31 1.43 2.23
C ASP A 21 -3.44 2.57 3.24
N GLY A 22 -4.53 3.32 3.11
CA GLY A 22 -4.90 4.37 4.03
C GLY A 22 -6.32 4.16 4.54
N THR A 23 -6.57 4.43 5.82
CA THR A 23 -7.93 4.37 6.39
C THR A 23 -8.27 5.64 7.15
N HIS A 24 -9.52 6.08 7.04
CA HIS A 24 -9.98 7.26 7.76
C HIS A 24 -10.19 6.93 9.25
N LEU A 25 -9.65 7.76 10.12
CA LEU A 25 -9.75 7.54 11.56
C LEU A 25 -11.02 8.19 12.13
N LYS A 26 -11.82 7.40 12.84
CA LYS A 26 -13.00 7.87 13.57
C LYS A 26 -12.63 8.41 14.96
N VAL A 27 -11.64 9.29 15.03
CA VAL A 27 -11.20 9.96 16.27
C VAL A 27 -11.62 11.43 16.25
N ARG A 28 -11.57 12.10 17.41
CA ARG A 28 -12.01 13.50 17.56
C ARG A 28 -11.44 14.46 16.50
N PHE A 29 -10.20 14.21 16.08
CA PHE A 29 -9.47 15.06 15.14
C PHE A 29 -9.48 14.53 13.70
N GLY A 30 -10.17 13.43 13.44
CA GLY A 30 -10.21 12.78 12.13
C GLY A 30 -8.83 12.27 11.70
N GLY A 31 -8.50 12.50 10.42
CA GLY A 31 -7.23 12.11 9.83
C GLY A 31 -7.28 10.80 9.07
N THR A 32 -6.13 10.44 8.50
CA THR A 32 -5.89 9.19 7.79
C THR A 32 -4.70 8.47 8.38
N MET A 33 -4.87 7.20 8.73
CA MET A 33 -3.77 6.31 9.07
C MET A 33 -3.28 5.62 7.81
N PHE A 34 -2.01 5.81 7.48
CA PHE A 34 -1.31 5.13 6.40
C PHE A 34 -0.55 3.94 6.94
N VAL A 35 -0.59 2.83 6.22
CA VAL A 35 0.12 1.61 6.59
C VAL A 35 0.83 1.06 5.36
N ALA A 36 2.09 0.67 5.55
CA ALA A 36 2.87 -0.11 4.60
C ALA A 36 3.19 -1.47 5.21
N THR A 37 2.87 -2.54 4.50
CA THR A 37 3.15 -3.92 4.93
C THR A 37 3.95 -4.66 3.86
N ALA A 38 4.64 -5.71 4.27
CA ALA A 38 5.22 -6.71 3.36
C ALA A 38 4.83 -8.11 3.84
N GLN A 39 4.98 -9.09 2.95
CA GLN A 39 4.67 -10.49 3.23
C GLN A 39 5.94 -11.33 3.12
N ASP A 40 6.12 -12.28 4.05
CA ASP A 40 7.19 -13.26 3.98
C ASP A 40 6.84 -14.48 3.12
N GLY A 41 7.84 -15.34 2.90
CA GLY A 41 7.65 -16.58 2.15
C GLY A 41 6.77 -17.61 2.86
N ASN A 42 6.35 -17.35 4.09
CA ASN A 42 5.38 -18.14 4.86
C ASN A 42 4.00 -17.45 4.91
N GLU A 43 3.76 -16.52 3.97
CA GLU A 43 2.51 -15.78 3.83
C GLU A 43 2.15 -14.90 5.04
N GLN A 44 3.09 -14.63 5.95
CA GLN A 44 2.85 -13.77 7.10
C GLN A 44 3.06 -12.31 6.73
N THR A 45 2.07 -11.49 7.05
CA THR A 45 2.09 -10.04 6.80
C THR A 45 2.70 -9.30 7.99
N TYR A 46 3.68 -8.45 7.72
CA TYR A 46 4.35 -7.63 8.72
C TYR A 46 4.21 -6.15 8.40
N PRO A 47 3.91 -5.30 9.40
CA PRO A 47 3.97 -3.86 9.22
C PRO A 47 5.42 -3.38 9.08
N ILE A 48 5.70 -2.64 8.00
CA ILE A 48 6.99 -1.98 7.76
C ILE A 48 6.96 -0.58 8.36
N ALA A 49 5.90 0.17 8.07
CA ALA A 49 5.75 1.55 8.50
C ALA A 49 4.28 1.92 8.69
N PHE A 50 4.06 2.90 9.56
CA PHE A 50 2.79 3.58 9.71
C PHE A 50 2.99 5.09 9.79
N GLY A 51 1.96 5.83 9.38
CA GLY A 51 1.95 7.29 9.37
C GLY A 51 0.55 7.83 9.62
N TYR A 52 0.49 9.09 10.04
CA TYR A 52 -0.75 9.82 10.20
C TYR A 52 -0.69 11.06 9.32
N GLY A 53 -1.74 11.31 8.55
CA GLY A 53 -1.93 12.55 7.81
C GLY A 53 -3.33 13.11 8.00
N ASP A 54 -3.52 14.31 7.48
CA ASP A 54 -4.77 15.05 7.58
C ASP A 54 -5.90 14.40 6.77
N SER A 55 -5.60 13.88 5.58
CA SER A 55 -6.55 13.19 4.70
C SER A 55 -5.83 12.35 3.63
N LYS A 56 -6.57 11.58 2.83
CA LYS A 56 -6.05 10.80 1.68
C LYS A 56 -5.65 11.68 0.48
N ASN A 57 -5.04 12.83 0.71
CA ASN A 57 -4.62 13.77 -0.33
C ASN A 57 -3.19 13.50 -0.83
N ASN A 58 -2.80 14.16 -1.93
CA ASN A 58 -1.49 13.98 -2.55
C ASN A 58 -0.33 14.33 -1.59
N LEU A 59 -0.45 15.41 -0.82
CA LEU A 59 0.61 15.87 0.09
C LEU A 59 0.86 14.88 1.22
N SER A 60 -0.22 14.35 1.82
CA SER A 60 -0.14 13.37 2.89
C SER A 60 0.42 12.02 2.42
N TRP A 61 0.05 11.56 1.23
CA TRP A 61 0.63 10.36 0.63
C TRP A 61 2.09 10.53 0.25
N GLU A 62 2.44 11.66 -0.37
CA GLU A 62 3.83 12.00 -0.70
C GLU A 62 4.70 12.02 0.55
N TRP A 63 4.27 12.72 1.61
CA TRP A 63 4.98 12.77 2.88
C TRP A 63 5.19 11.37 3.49
N PHE A 64 4.15 10.54 3.50
CA PHE A 64 4.25 9.18 4.03
C PHE A 64 5.23 8.32 3.23
N LEU A 65 5.16 8.42 1.89
CA LEU A 65 6.03 7.68 0.99
C LEU A 65 7.48 8.16 1.05
N ASP A 66 7.74 9.45 1.21
CA ASP A 66 9.09 9.99 1.43
C ASP A 66 9.68 9.46 2.74
N CYS A 67 8.87 9.44 3.80
CA CYS A 67 9.26 8.85 5.08
C CYS A 67 9.55 7.35 4.93
N LEU A 68 8.73 6.63 4.15
CA LEU A 68 8.95 5.21 3.85
C LEU A 68 10.25 5.01 3.07
N LYS A 69 10.51 5.83 2.03
CA LYS A 69 11.73 5.79 1.23
C LYS A 69 12.98 6.03 2.07
N GLY A 70 12.92 7.00 2.98
CA GLY A 70 14.00 7.26 3.94
C GLY A 70 14.28 6.06 4.85
N ALA A 71 13.25 5.31 5.26
CA ALA A 71 13.42 4.12 6.08
C ALA A 71 13.94 2.91 5.27
N ILE A 72 13.31 2.59 4.14
CA ILE A 72 13.63 1.37 3.36
C ILE A 72 14.87 1.54 2.48
N GLY A 73 15.26 2.77 2.14
CA GLY A 73 16.37 3.05 1.22
C GLY A 73 16.07 2.63 -0.22
N HIS A 74 17.12 2.45 -1.01
CA HIS A 74 16.99 1.89 -2.37
C HIS A 74 16.80 0.38 -2.31
N ILE A 75 15.85 -0.14 -3.08
CA ILE A 75 15.56 -1.57 -3.24
C ILE A 75 15.31 -1.82 -4.72
N ASP A 76 16.09 -2.73 -5.31
CA ASP A 76 15.93 -3.14 -6.70
C ASP A 76 14.63 -3.92 -6.88
N ASP A 77 13.99 -3.76 -8.04
CA ASP A 77 12.76 -4.45 -8.43
C ASP A 77 11.60 -4.31 -7.44
N LEU A 78 11.55 -3.18 -6.70
CA LEU A 78 10.48 -2.89 -5.75
C LEU A 78 9.12 -2.80 -6.46
N VAL A 79 8.15 -3.55 -5.93
CA VAL A 79 6.75 -3.56 -6.38
C VAL A 79 5.85 -2.97 -5.29
N PHE A 80 4.98 -2.05 -5.68
CA PHE A 80 3.89 -1.58 -4.84
C PHE A 80 2.54 -2.20 -5.25
N ILE A 81 1.76 -2.61 -4.25
CA ILE A 81 0.35 -2.97 -4.40
C ILE A 81 -0.46 -1.99 -3.56
N TYR A 82 -1.48 -1.36 -4.13
CA TYR A 82 -2.27 -0.34 -3.43
C TYR A 82 -3.76 -0.41 -3.71
N SER A 83 -4.59 0.18 -2.84
CA SER A 83 -6.02 0.38 -3.09
C SER A 83 -6.22 1.44 -4.18
N TYR A 84 -7.16 1.25 -5.11
CA TYR A 84 -7.31 2.17 -6.25
C TYR A 84 -7.71 3.59 -5.81
N HIS A 85 -6.72 4.48 -5.71
CA HIS A 85 -6.90 5.87 -5.35
C HIS A 85 -5.82 6.74 -6.01
N ALA A 86 -6.23 7.79 -6.74
CA ALA A 86 -5.34 8.59 -7.58
C ALA A 86 -4.16 9.23 -6.81
N SER A 87 -4.38 9.61 -5.54
CA SER A 87 -3.31 10.20 -4.72
C SER A 87 -2.21 9.21 -4.33
N ILE A 88 -2.52 7.91 -4.25
CA ILE A 88 -1.52 6.87 -3.96
C ILE A 88 -0.64 6.68 -5.19
N GLU A 89 -1.26 6.49 -6.35
CA GLU A 89 -0.55 6.34 -7.62
C GLU A 89 0.36 7.55 -7.91
N ALA A 90 -0.15 8.77 -7.73
CA ALA A 90 0.63 9.98 -7.89
C ALA A 90 1.80 10.04 -6.90
N GLY A 91 1.58 9.65 -5.64
CA GLY A 91 2.63 9.59 -4.62
C GLY A 91 3.72 8.58 -4.95
N ILE A 92 3.35 7.35 -5.32
CA ILE A 92 4.30 6.28 -5.69
C ILE A 92 5.10 6.71 -6.92
N SER A 93 4.42 7.17 -7.97
CA SER A 93 5.07 7.63 -9.21
C SER A 93 6.08 8.75 -8.97
N LYS A 94 5.79 9.63 -8.00
CA LYS A 94 6.65 10.76 -7.65
C LYS A 94 7.84 10.34 -6.78
N VAL A 95 7.61 9.56 -5.73
CA VAL A 95 8.63 9.23 -4.73
C VAL A 95 9.46 8.00 -5.14
N PHE A 96 8.82 7.00 -5.73
CA PHE A 96 9.40 5.72 -6.16
C PHE A 96 9.28 5.54 -7.69
N HIS A 97 9.76 6.51 -8.45
CA HIS A 97 9.65 6.56 -9.92
C HIS A 97 10.19 5.35 -10.71
N TYR A 98 11.02 4.49 -10.10
CA TYR A 98 11.51 3.24 -10.72
C TYR A 98 10.79 1.98 -10.21
N ALA A 99 9.95 2.10 -9.19
CA ALA A 99 9.22 0.96 -8.67
C ALA A 99 8.08 0.58 -9.62
N THR A 100 7.87 -0.72 -9.79
CA THR A 100 6.65 -1.21 -10.45
C THR A 100 5.48 -1.02 -9.48
N HIS A 101 4.29 -0.68 -9.97
CA HIS A 101 3.13 -0.55 -9.11
C HIS A 101 1.85 -1.04 -9.78
N THR A 102 0.98 -1.68 -8.99
CA THR A 102 -0.28 -2.24 -9.44
C THR A 102 -1.37 -2.09 -8.39
N ILE A 103 -2.61 -2.26 -8.82
CA ILE A 103 -3.80 -2.15 -7.99
C ILE A 103 -4.07 -3.50 -7.32
N CYS A 104 -4.46 -3.47 -6.04
CA CYS A 104 -4.92 -4.64 -5.31
C CYS A 104 -6.15 -5.26 -5.99
N CYS A 105 -6.07 -6.53 -6.38
CA CYS A 105 -7.16 -7.27 -7.05
C CYS A 105 -8.44 -7.31 -6.20
N TRP A 106 -8.31 -7.42 -4.88
CA TRP A 106 -9.44 -7.40 -3.97
C TRP A 106 -10.17 -6.04 -3.99
N HIS A 107 -9.44 -4.94 -3.80
CA HIS A 107 -10.02 -3.59 -3.87
C HIS A 107 -10.62 -3.30 -5.26
N PHE A 108 -9.96 -3.75 -6.32
CA PHE A 108 -10.47 -3.63 -7.67
C PHE A 108 -11.79 -4.40 -7.86
N SER A 109 -11.88 -5.62 -7.34
CA SER A 109 -13.11 -6.41 -7.32
C SER A 109 -14.23 -5.70 -6.56
N GLU A 110 -13.96 -5.21 -5.35
CA GLU A 110 -14.98 -4.49 -4.55
C GLU A 110 -15.48 -3.24 -5.29
N ASN A 111 -14.58 -2.46 -5.90
CA ASN A 111 -14.97 -1.30 -6.70
C ASN A 111 -15.88 -1.68 -7.88
N ILE A 112 -15.61 -2.79 -8.58
CA ILE A 112 -16.48 -3.26 -9.67
C ILE A 112 -17.83 -3.71 -9.13
N LYS A 113 -17.87 -4.43 -8.00
CA LYS A 113 -19.13 -4.83 -7.35
C LYS A 113 -19.98 -3.62 -7.00
N GLU A 114 -19.37 -2.57 -6.47
CA GLU A 114 -20.06 -1.33 -6.11
C GLU A 114 -20.53 -0.55 -7.36
N LEU A 115 -19.66 -0.35 -8.35
CA LEU A 115 -19.97 0.44 -9.55
C LEU A 115 -21.01 -0.22 -10.46
N TYR A 116 -20.98 -1.54 -10.58
CA TYR A 116 -21.84 -2.28 -11.53
C TYR A 116 -22.91 -3.14 -10.84
N HIS A 117 -22.96 -3.15 -9.51
CA HIS A 117 -23.90 -3.97 -8.71
C HIS A 117 -23.87 -5.47 -9.05
N ARG A 118 -22.71 -5.96 -9.50
CA ARG A 118 -22.47 -7.34 -9.94
C ARG A 118 -22.02 -8.19 -8.75
N LYS A 119 -22.67 -9.33 -8.50
CA LYS A 119 -22.31 -10.25 -7.39
C LYS A 119 -21.31 -11.33 -7.77
N ASP A 120 -21.17 -11.60 -9.06
CA ASP A 120 -20.33 -12.64 -9.65
C ASP A 120 -18.88 -12.19 -9.90
N VAL A 121 -18.53 -10.94 -9.60
CA VAL A 121 -17.19 -10.36 -9.81
C VAL A 121 -16.10 -11.20 -9.14
N ALA A 122 -16.34 -11.66 -7.91
CA ALA A 122 -15.37 -12.49 -7.19
C ALA A 122 -15.05 -13.78 -7.96
N ALA A 123 -16.08 -14.49 -8.45
CA ALA A 123 -15.90 -15.71 -9.23
C ALA A 123 -15.23 -15.47 -10.59
N ILE A 124 -15.31 -14.26 -11.14
CA ILE A 124 -14.60 -13.88 -12.37
C ILE A 124 -13.13 -13.64 -12.06
N MET A 125 -12.82 -12.93 -10.98
CA MET A 125 -11.43 -12.68 -10.56
C MET A 125 -10.71 -13.98 -10.19
N ASP A 126 -11.37 -14.89 -9.47
CA ASP A 126 -10.80 -16.18 -9.08
C ASP A 126 -10.44 -17.06 -10.29
N LYS A 127 -11.17 -16.92 -11.40
CA LYS A 127 -10.88 -17.65 -12.65
C LYS A 127 -9.75 -17.03 -13.47
N ALA A 128 -9.40 -15.77 -13.20
CA ALA A 128 -8.39 -15.03 -13.93
C ALA A 128 -7.00 -15.05 -13.26
N ALA A 129 -6.94 -15.46 -11.99
CA ALA A 129 -5.72 -15.68 -11.21
C ALA A 129 -5.13 -17.07 -11.48
#